data_AF-A0A2V5LSZ3-F1
#
_entry.id   AF-A0A2V5LSZ3-F1
#
_cell.length_a   1.000
_cell.length_b   1.000
_cell.length_c   1.000
_cell.angle_alpha   90.00
_cell.angle_beta   90.00
_cell.angle_gamma   90.00
#
_symmetry.space_group_name_H-M   'P 1'
#
loop_
_entity.id
_entity.type
_entity.pdbx_description
1 polymer ?
#
loop_
_entity_poly.entity_id
_entity_poly.type
_entity_poly.pdbx_seq_one_letter_code
_entity_poly.pdbx_strand_id
1 'polypeptide(L)'
;MTAHHWWVSRYEEKLASTHDDILRLYRSRWELKPRVWVAVELLDAGMPSTFFRQFLTKAQQSEISRTFGITRGSFLVNWIKVLNHIHNVCAHHACPWNQPVTFRLQRIPTRMSPVLDPLHELTGTPKSRIYSVLYLCAFLLDSLRDNRDRTNKAYTLLFAFPNLPGPAINDIGAPENWRTHAIWEAQTKHTRRLDENGRV
;
A
#
# COMPACT_ATOMS: atom_id res chain seq x y z
N MET A 1 4.32 -31.16 4.15
CA MET A 1 4.78 -29.92 4.81
C MET A 1 3.64 -28.92 4.80
N THR A 2 3.19 -28.41 5.95
CA THR A 2 2.07 -27.45 6.00
C THR A 2 2.54 -26.06 5.58
N ALA A 3 1.62 -25.19 5.13
CA ALA A 3 1.95 -23.79 4.82
C ALA A 3 2.60 -23.09 6.02
N HIS A 4 2.20 -23.45 7.24
CA HIS A 4 2.75 -22.93 8.49
C HIS A 4 4.21 -23.32 8.67
N HIS A 5 4.54 -24.61 8.47
CA HIS A 5 5.94 -25.05 8.53
C HIS A 5 6.79 -24.36 7.47
N TRP A 6 6.28 -24.18 6.25
CA TRP A 6 7.01 -23.43 5.22
C TRP A 6 7.31 -21.98 5.61
N TRP A 7 6.33 -21.27 6.16
CA TRP A 7 6.51 -19.88 6.57
C TRP A 7 7.47 -19.75 7.76
N VAL A 8 7.34 -20.64 8.75
CA VAL A 8 8.25 -20.68 9.91
C VAL A 8 9.68 -20.97 9.46
N SER A 9 9.90 -21.97 8.60
CA SER A 9 11.23 -22.28 8.08
C SER A 9 11.83 -21.09 7.31
N ARG A 10 11.05 -20.42 6.45
CA ARG A 10 11.52 -19.22 5.73
C ARG A 10 11.85 -18.06 6.66
N TYR A 11 11.06 -17.87 7.71
CA TYR A 11 11.32 -16.87 8.72
C TYR A 11 12.60 -17.16 9.50
N GLU A 12 12.80 -18.42 9.91
CA GLU A 12 14.00 -18.86 10.63
C GLU A 12 15.27 -18.77 9.76
N GLU A 13 15.20 -19.17 8.49
CA GLU A 13 16.29 -18.99 7.51
C GLU A 13 16.69 -17.51 7.36
N LYS A 14 15.70 -16.61 7.28
CA LYS A 14 15.94 -15.18 7.16
C LYS A 14 16.53 -14.60 8.45
N LEU A 15 16.06 -15.06 9.61
CA LEU A 15 16.62 -14.69 10.91
C LEU A 15 18.06 -15.17 11.12
N ALA A 16 18.43 -16.30 10.52
CA ALA A 16 19.78 -16.84 10.60
C ALA A 16 20.75 -16.10 9.66
N SER A 17 20.27 -15.68 8.49
CA SER A 17 21.09 -14.99 7.47
C SER A 17 21.20 -13.47 7.67
N THR A 18 20.31 -12.87 8.46
CA THR A 18 20.31 -11.41 8.68
C THR A 18 21.34 -11.01 9.74
N HIS A 19 22.41 -10.33 9.32
CA HIS A 19 23.44 -9.76 10.19
C HIS A 19 23.14 -8.31 10.61
N ASP A 20 21.88 -8.05 10.99
CA ASP A 20 21.41 -6.71 11.32
C ASP A 20 21.59 -6.42 12.82
N ASP A 21 22.05 -5.21 13.14
CA ASP A 21 22.29 -4.75 14.50
C ASP A 21 20.99 -4.66 15.32
N ILE A 22 19.86 -4.49 14.63
CA ILE A 22 18.53 -4.55 15.24
C ILE A 22 18.25 -5.94 15.84
N LEU A 23 18.66 -7.02 15.15
CA LEU A 23 18.48 -8.38 15.66
C LEU A 23 19.40 -8.70 16.83
N ARG A 24 20.64 -8.18 16.81
CA ARG A 24 21.57 -8.30 17.93
C ARG A 24 21.02 -7.58 19.17
N LEU A 25 20.53 -6.35 19.00
CA LEU A 25 19.91 -5.56 20.07
C LEU A 25 18.62 -6.21 20.60
N TYR A 26 17.80 -6.78 19.70
CA TYR A 26 16.57 -7.43 20.10
C TYR A 26 16.84 -8.72 20.89
N ARG A 27 17.74 -9.59 20.40
CA ARG A 27 18.12 -10.84 21.08
C ARG A 27 18.82 -10.60 22.43
N SER A 28 19.65 -9.55 22.54
CA SER A 28 20.33 -9.23 23.79
C SER A 28 19.38 -8.67 24.85
N ARG A 29 18.28 -8.03 24.44
CA ARG A 29 17.32 -7.40 25.35
C ARG A 29 16.12 -8.29 25.66
N TRP A 30 15.75 -9.18 24.75
CA TRP A 30 14.58 -10.03 24.84
C TRP A 30 14.93 -11.43 24.34
N GLU A 31 15.07 -12.40 25.25
CA GLU A 31 15.31 -13.84 24.94
C GLU A 31 14.07 -14.52 24.29
N LEU A 32 13.34 -13.79 23.46
CA LEU A 32 12.03 -14.15 22.94
C LEU A 32 12.01 -14.05 21.43
N LYS A 33 11.07 -14.78 20.80
CA LYS A 33 10.79 -14.63 19.37
C LYS A 33 10.46 -13.16 19.05
N PRO A 34 10.96 -12.60 17.94
CA PRO A 34 10.68 -11.23 17.57
C PRO A 34 9.18 -10.95 17.46
N ARG A 35 8.74 -9.79 17.97
CA ARG A 35 7.37 -9.30 17.76
C ARG A 35 7.08 -9.20 16.28
N VAL A 36 5.80 -9.29 15.90
CA VAL A 36 5.37 -9.28 14.48
C VAL A 36 5.94 -8.12 13.66
N TRP A 37 6.10 -6.92 14.25
CA TRP A 37 6.68 -5.77 13.55
C TRP A 37 8.17 -5.95 13.25
N VAL A 38 8.93 -6.54 14.18
CA VAL A 38 10.35 -6.87 13.97
C VAL A 38 10.45 -7.98 12.93
N ALA A 39 9.57 -8.97 13.01
CA ALA A 39 9.53 -10.05 12.03
C ALA A 39 9.29 -9.49 10.63
N VAL A 40 8.28 -8.65 10.45
CA VAL A 40 7.93 -8.03 9.16
C VAL A 40 9.08 -7.20 8.57
N GLU A 41 9.86 -6.50 9.38
CA GLU A 41 11.00 -5.71 8.91
C GLU A 41 12.12 -6.59 8.31
N LEU A 42 12.29 -7.79 8.86
CA LEU A 42 13.32 -8.74 8.43
C LEU A 42 12.89 -9.60 7.24
N LEU A 43 11.59 -9.65 6.99
CA LEU A 43 10.98 -10.46 5.95
C LEU A 43 11.02 -9.71 4.61
N ASP A 44 11.31 -10.43 3.51
CA ASP A 44 11.18 -9.85 2.17
C ASP A 44 9.72 -9.42 1.91
N ALA A 45 9.50 -8.36 1.11
CA ALA A 45 8.20 -7.72 0.90
C ALA A 45 7.02 -8.69 0.57
N GLY A 46 7.31 -9.84 -0.03
CA GLY A 46 6.32 -10.88 -0.35
C GLY A 46 5.83 -11.73 0.83
N MET A 47 6.58 -11.80 1.93
CA MET A 47 6.26 -12.61 3.09
C MET A 47 5.16 -12.01 3.97
N PRO A 48 5.07 -10.69 4.20
CA PRO A 48 3.89 -10.07 4.83
C PRO A 48 2.59 -10.30 4.04
N SER A 49 2.64 -10.20 2.70
CA SER A 49 1.49 -10.51 1.83
C SER A 49 1.03 -11.95 1.96
N THR A 50 2.00 -12.87 2.03
CA THR A 50 1.74 -14.30 2.24
C THR A 50 1.22 -14.57 3.65
N PHE A 51 1.78 -13.90 4.66
CA PHE A 51 1.37 -13.99 6.05
C PHE A 51 -0.11 -13.65 6.20
N PHE A 52 -0.47 -12.43 5.76
CA PHE A 52 -1.83 -11.91 5.84
C PHE A 52 -2.84 -12.81 5.11
N ARG A 53 -2.48 -13.30 3.93
CA ARG A 53 -3.37 -14.12 3.09
C ARG A 53 -3.56 -15.55 3.61
N GLN A 54 -2.49 -16.22 4.06
CA GLN A 54 -2.50 -17.66 4.29
C GLN A 54 -2.64 -18.07 5.75
N PHE A 55 -2.26 -17.20 6.69
CA PHE A 55 -2.17 -17.56 8.12
C PHE A 55 -3.20 -16.87 8.99
N LEU A 56 -3.70 -15.72 8.56
CA LEU A 56 -4.81 -15.09 9.26
C LEU A 56 -6.12 -15.74 8.85
N THR A 57 -6.95 -16.03 9.84
CA THR A 57 -8.34 -16.44 9.60
C THR A 57 -9.13 -15.33 8.91
N LYS A 58 -10.22 -15.67 8.22
CA LYS A 58 -11.11 -14.67 7.61
C LYS A 58 -11.63 -13.65 8.63
N ALA A 59 -11.85 -14.08 9.87
CA ALA A 59 -12.25 -13.21 10.98
C ALA A 59 -11.15 -12.18 11.29
N GLN A 60 -9.91 -12.61 11.48
CA GLN A 60 -8.76 -11.73 11.74
C GLN A 60 -8.47 -10.79 10.56
N GLN A 61 -8.52 -11.28 9.33
CA GLN A 61 -8.38 -10.43 8.14
C GLN A 61 -9.44 -9.32 8.11
N SER A 62 -10.69 -9.66 8.46
CA SER A 62 -11.79 -8.70 8.47
C SER A 62 -11.68 -7.73 9.64
N GLU A 63 -11.19 -8.17 10.80
CA GLU A 63 -10.90 -7.32 11.95
C GLU A 63 -9.83 -6.27 11.61
N ILE A 64 -8.71 -6.68 11.02
CA ILE A 64 -7.68 -5.74 10.58
C ILE A 64 -8.23 -4.81 9.50
N SER A 65 -9.01 -5.31 8.56
CA SER A 65 -9.61 -4.50 7.48
C SER A 65 -10.53 -3.39 8.01
N ARG A 66 -11.23 -3.64 9.14
CA ARG A 66 -12.07 -2.63 9.79
C ARG A 66 -11.28 -1.42 10.31
N THR A 67 -9.98 -1.57 10.62
CA THR A 67 -9.13 -0.43 11.00
C THR A 67 -8.95 0.60 9.88
N PHE A 68 -9.15 0.17 8.62
CA PHE A 68 -9.13 1.00 7.43
C PHE A 68 -10.54 1.38 6.95
N GLY A 69 -11.60 1.09 7.73
CA GLY A 69 -12.99 1.30 7.30
C GLY A 69 -13.47 0.36 6.18
N ILE A 70 -12.82 -0.79 5.99
CA ILE A 70 -13.15 -1.77 4.94
C ILE A 70 -14.03 -2.88 5.53
N THR A 71 -15.06 -3.28 4.80
CA THR A 71 -16.07 -4.24 5.30
C THR A 71 -15.65 -5.71 5.24
N ARG A 72 -14.74 -6.10 4.34
CA ARG A 72 -14.33 -7.51 4.15
C ARG A 72 -12.82 -7.68 4.04
N GLY A 73 -12.30 -8.68 4.76
CA GLY A 73 -10.88 -9.08 4.73
C GLY A 73 -10.32 -9.35 3.33
N SER A 74 -11.14 -9.87 2.42
CA SER A 74 -10.74 -10.22 1.06
C SER A 74 -10.23 -9.04 0.24
N PHE A 75 -10.77 -7.84 0.46
CA PHE A 75 -10.30 -6.62 -0.21
C PHE A 75 -8.87 -6.32 0.19
N LEU A 76 -8.59 -6.27 1.50
CA LEU A 76 -7.25 -6.00 1.99
C LEU A 76 -6.23 -7.08 1.56
N VAL A 77 -6.65 -8.36 1.52
CA VAL A 77 -5.82 -9.45 0.95
C VAL A 77 -5.44 -9.15 -0.51
N ASN A 78 -6.42 -8.76 -1.34
CA ASN A 78 -6.17 -8.41 -2.74
C ASN A 78 -5.27 -7.18 -2.86
N TRP A 79 -5.54 -6.14 -2.08
CA TRP A 79 -4.80 -4.88 -2.11
C TRP A 79 -3.34 -5.06 -1.73
N ILE A 80 -3.05 -5.79 -0.65
CA ILE A 80 -1.67 -6.11 -0.24
C ILE A 80 -0.95 -6.91 -1.33
N LYS A 81 -1.64 -7.83 -2.03
CA LYS A 81 -1.06 -8.56 -3.16
C LYS A 81 -0.68 -7.64 -4.32
N VAL A 82 -1.55 -6.69 -4.67
CA VAL A 82 -1.30 -5.72 -5.75
C VAL A 82 -0.15 -4.79 -5.38
N LEU A 83 -0.15 -4.24 -4.16
CA LEU A 83 0.91 -3.37 -3.67
C LEU A 83 2.27 -4.06 -3.65
N ASN A 84 2.32 -5.30 -3.17
CA ASN A 84 3.56 -6.08 -3.16
C ASN A 84 4.11 -6.31 -4.58
N HIS A 85 3.23 -6.53 -5.56
CA HIS A 85 3.66 -6.66 -6.95
C HIS A 85 4.23 -5.36 -7.51
N ILE A 86 3.56 -4.23 -7.29
CA ILE A 86 4.06 -2.92 -7.73
C ILE A 86 5.39 -2.58 -7.04
N HIS A 87 5.51 -2.86 -5.74
CA HIS A 87 6.76 -2.70 -5.02
C HIS A 87 7.91 -3.49 -5.67
N ASN A 88 7.67 -4.75 -6.04
CA ASN A 88 8.67 -5.58 -6.71
C ASN A 88 9.03 -5.03 -8.10
N VAL A 89 8.05 -4.57 -8.88
CA VAL A 89 8.31 -3.93 -10.19
C VAL A 89 9.23 -2.72 -10.01
N CYS A 90 8.96 -1.85 -9.04
CA CYS A 90 9.80 -0.69 -8.72
C CYS A 90 11.21 -1.10 -8.23
N ALA A 91 11.31 -2.12 -7.38
CA ALA A 91 12.58 -2.62 -6.83
C ALA A 91 13.46 -3.26 -7.92
N HIS A 92 12.87 -3.81 -8.97
CA HIS A 92 13.58 -4.30 -10.16
C HIS A 92 13.81 -3.19 -11.22
N HIS A 93 13.65 -1.92 -10.84
CA HIS A 93 13.83 -0.75 -11.70
C HIS A 93 12.95 -0.72 -12.96
N ALA A 94 11.86 -1.49 -12.98
CA ALA A 94 10.87 -1.43 -14.06
C ALA A 94 9.87 -0.28 -13.81
N CYS A 95 9.38 0.34 -14.89
CA CYS A 95 8.52 1.51 -14.82
C CYS A 95 7.04 1.15 -15.10
N PRO A 96 6.16 1.10 -14.09
CA PRO A 96 4.78 0.61 -14.25
C PRO A 96 3.82 1.63 -14.86
N TRP A 97 4.28 2.84 -15.19
CA TRP A 97 3.42 4.01 -15.41
C TRP A 97 2.37 3.83 -16.53
N ASN A 98 2.77 3.29 -17.69
CA ASN A 98 1.90 3.12 -18.87
C ASN A 98 1.45 1.67 -19.08
N GLN A 99 1.67 0.79 -18.11
CA GLN A 99 1.35 -0.63 -18.22
C GLN A 99 0.08 -0.98 -17.42
N PRO A 100 -0.78 -1.88 -17.95
CA PRO A 100 -1.85 -2.47 -17.14
C PRO A 100 -1.27 -3.18 -15.93
N VAL A 101 -1.91 -3.02 -14.76
CA VAL A 101 -1.47 -3.72 -13.54
C VAL A 101 -1.78 -5.21 -13.68
N THR A 102 -0.75 -6.07 -13.59
CA THR A 102 -0.91 -7.53 -13.76
C THR A 102 -1.90 -8.13 -12.76
N PHE A 103 -1.82 -7.71 -11.49
CA PHE A 103 -2.80 -8.07 -10.47
C PHE A 103 -3.83 -6.96 -10.32
N ARG A 104 -5.07 -7.26 -10.70
CA ARG A 104 -6.16 -6.29 -10.63
C ARG A 104 -6.63 -6.09 -9.20
N LEU A 105 -6.96 -4.83 -8.90
CA LEU A 105 -7.76 -4.52 -7.73
C LEU A 105 -9.16 -5.10 -7.91
N GLN A 106 -9.64 -5.81 -6.89
CA GLN A 106 -11.02 -6.27 -6.82
C GLN A 106 -11.96 -5.06 -6.93
N ARG A 107 -13.08 -5.23 -7.65
CA ARG A 107 -14.06 -4.15 -7.80
C ARG A 107 -14.57 -3.73 -6.43
N ILE A 108 -14.31 -2.49 -6.07
CA ILE A 108 -14.73 -1.92 -4.79
C ILE A 108 -16.23 -1.58 -4.92
N PRO A 109 -17.12 -2.09 -4.04
CA PRO A 109 -18.53 -1.71 -4.01
C PRO A 109 -18.72 -0.22 -3.78
N THR A 110 -19.73 0.37 -4.42
CA THR A 110 -20.17 1.73 -4.07
C THR A 110 -20.62 1.76 -2.62
N ARG A 111 -20.43 2.90 -1.94
CA ARG A 111 -20.83 3.13 -0.54
C ARG A 111 -20.08 2.32 0.52
N MET A 112 -18.98 1.65 0.16
CA MET A 112 -18.08 1.08 1.16
C MET A 112 -17.44 2.17 2.02
N SER A 113 -16.99 3.24 1.37
CA SER A 113 -16.49 4.47 1.98
C SER A 113 -16.57 5.58 0.93
N PRO A 114 -17.06 6.79 1.27
CA PRO A 114 -17.09 7.91 0.32
C PRO A 114 -15.71 8.22 -0.29
N VAL A 115 -14.63 7.99 0.46
CA VAL A 115 -13.25 8.20 0.00
C VAL A 115 -12.86 7.17 -1.07
N LEU A 116 -13.45 5.98 -1.06
CA LEU A 116 -13.17 4.89 -2.01
C LEU A 116 -14.10 4.89 -3.22
N ASP A 117 -15.20 5.64 -3.21
CA ASP A 117 -16.15 5.67 -4.33
C ASP A 117 -15.50 5.99 -5.69
N PRO A 118 -14.51 6.91 -5.79
CA PRO A 118 -13.81 7.14 -7.05
C PRO A 118 -13.07 5.91 -7.62
N LEU A 119 -12.74 4.93 -6.78
CA LEU A 119 -12.14 3.68 -7.24
C LEU A 119 -13.15 2.68 -7.80
N HIS A 120 -14.46 2.89 -7.63
CA HIS A 120 -15.48 1.95 -8.11
C HIS A 120 -15.36 1.71 -9.62
N GLU A 121 -15.15 2.77 -10.39
CA GLU A 121 -15.05 2.74 -11.85
C GLU A 121 -13.64 2.40 -12.35
N LEU A 122 -12.63 2.59 -11.49
CA LEU A 122 -11.21 2.37 -11.80
C LEU A 122 -10.72 0.95 -11.43
N THR A 123 -11.56 0.17 -10.73
CA THR A 123 -11.26 -1.19 -10.27
C THR A 123 -12.13 -2.24 -10.96
N GLY A 124 -11.65 -3.49 -11.00
CA GLY A 124 -12.36 -4.57 -11.68
C GLY A 124 -12.36 -4.52 -13.22
N THR A 125 -11.64 -3.59 -13.84
CA THR A 125 -11.51 -3.48 -15.30
C THR A 125 -10.14 -3.97 -15.80
N PRO A 126 -10.04 -4.49 -17.04
CA PRO A 126 -8.76 -4.86 -17.65
C PRO A 126 -7.82 -3.66 -17.88
N LYS A 127 -8.37 -2.44 -17.89
CA LYS A 127 -7.63 -1.18 -18.12
C LYS A 127 -7.17 -0.52 -16.81
N SER A 128 -7.24 -1.21 -15.67
CA SER A 128 -6.75 -0.66 -14.40
C SER A 128 -5.24 -0.40 -14.48
N ARG A 129 -4.87 0.86 -14.33
CA ARG A 129 -3.48 1.36 -14.39
C ARG A 129 -3.04 1.85 -13.01
N ILE A 130 -1.79 2.27 -12.92
CA ILE A 130 -1.11 2.60 -11.67
C ILE A 130 -1.84 3.66 -10.83
N TYR A 131 -2.61 4.56 -11.43
CA TYR A 131 -3.39 5.57 -10.69
C TYR A 131 -4.30 4.94 -9.62
N SER A 132 -5.01 3.86 -9.95
CA SER A 132 -5.89 3.18 -8.99
C SER A 132 -5.12 2.62 -7.79
N VAL A 133 -3.88 2.16 -8.01
CA VAL A 133 -2.98 1.67 -6.96
C VAL A 133 -2.41 2.82 -6.14
N LEU A 134 -2.05 3.94 -6.76
CA LEU A 134 -1.58 5.14 -6.06
C LEU A 134 -2.66 5.73 -5.16
N TYR A 135 -3.88 5.84 -5.66
CA TYR A 135 -5.04 6.29 -4.89
C TYR A 135 -5.30 5.38 -3.70
N LEU A 136 -5.25 4.06 -3.91
CA LEU A 136 -5.41 3.08 -2.84
C LEU A 136 -4.28 3.15 -1.80
N CYS A 137 -3.04 3.34 -2.24
CA CYS A 137 -1.90 3.51 -1.36
C CYS A 137 -2.08 4.74 -0.48
N ALA A 138 -2.47 5.87 -1.07
CA ALA A 138 -2.80 7.09 -0.34
C ALA A 138 -3.91 6.85 0.69
N PHE A 139 -4.95 6.08 0.35
CA PHE A 139 -6.06 5.76 1.26
C PHE A 139 -5.60 4.97 2.48
N LEU A 140 -4.75 3.95 2.26
CA LEU A 140 -4.21 3.14 3.35
C LEU A 140 -3.28 3.97 4.24
N LEU A 141 -2.46 4.84 3.65
CA LEU A 141 -1.57 5.74 4.40
C LEU A 141 -2.36 6.76 5.24
N ASP A 142 -3.42 7.35 4.68
CA ASP A 142 -4.27 8.31 5.41
C ASP A 142 -5.01 7.66 6.58
N SER A 143 -5.36 6.37 6.45
CA SER A 143 -6.00 5.59 7.52
C SER A 143 -5.05 5.25 8.68
N LEU A 144 -3.74 5.25 8.45
CA LEU A 144 -2.73 4.99 9.47
C LEU A 144 -2.37 6.32 10.16
N ARG A 145 -2.77 6.47 11.44
CA ARG A 145 -2.41 7.62 12.28
C ARG A 145 -0.88 7.84 12.17
N ASP A 146 -0.47 9.09 11.91
CA ASP A 146 0.91 9.56 11.71
C ASP A 146 1.59 9.37 10.33
N ASN A 147 0.85 9.06 9.25
CA ASN A 147 1.43 9.00 7.89
C ASN A 147 1.00 10.12 6.93
N ARG A 148 0.44 11.23 7.44
CA ARG A 148 -0.03 12.36 6.61
C ARG A 148 1.07 12.94 5.71
N ASP A 149 2.31 13.02 6.20
CA ASP A 149 3.46 13.51 5.41
C ASP A 149 3.75 12.63 4.19
N ARG A 150 3.55 11.32 4.30
CA ARG A 150 3.74 10.38 3.18
C ARG A 150 2.62 10.51 2.16
N THR A 151 1.38 10.69 2.61
CA THR A 151 0.24 10.99 1.73
C THR A 151 0.45 12.34 1.01
N ASN A 152 0.99 13.35 1.68
CA ASN A 152 1.37 14.64 1.09
C ASN A 152 2.48 14.52 0.04
N LYS A 153 3.48 13.68 0.27
CA LYS A 153 4.53 13.39 -0.73
C LYS A 153 3.95 12.73 -1.98
N ALA A 154 3.08 11.74 -1.82
CA ALA A 154 2.41 11.09 -2.95
C ALA A 154 1.55 12.09 -3.74
N TYR A 155 0.79 12.94 -3.05
CA TYR A 155 0.04 14.03 -3.63
C TYR A 155 0.96 15.00 -4.41
N THR A 156 2.06 15.43 -3.81
CA THR A 156 3.01 16.39 -4.40
C THR A 156 3.61 15.83 -5.69
N LEU A 157 4.06 14.56 -5.69
CA LEU A 157 4.61 13.90 -6.87
C LEU A 157 3.58 13.77 -8.00
N LEU A 158 2.34 13.46 -7.66
CA LEU A 158 1.26 13.35 -8.64
C LEU A 158 0.86 14.71 -9.24
N PHE A 159 0.91 15.78 -8.43
CA PHE A 159 0.64 17.15 -8.88
C PHE A 159 1.80 17.75 -9.68
N ALA A 160 3.03 17.36 -9.36
CA ALA A 160 4.24 17.69 -10.11
C ALA A 160 4.41 16.84 -11.37
N PHE A 161 3.42 16.00 -11.72
CA PHE A 161 3.48 15.21 -12.95
C PHE A 161 3.69 16.17 -14.14
N PRO A 162 4.78 15.99 -14.89
CA PRO A 162 5.27 17.02 -15.76
C PRO A 162 4.33 17.19 -16.96
N ASN A 163 4.01 18.44 -17.29
CA ASN A 163 3.22 18.76 -18.47
C ASN A 163 4.15 18.76 -19.71
N LEU A 164 4.55 17.56 -20.13
CA LEU A 164 5.43 17.35 -21.28
C LEU A 164 4.63 16.87 -22.50
N PRO A 165 5.06 17.19 -23.72
CA PRO A 165 4.53 16.54 -24.92
C PRO A 165 4.76 15.03 -24.83
N GLY A 166 3.69 14.24 -24.81
CA GLY A 166 3.74 12.78 -24.69
C GLY A 166 2.99 12.27 -23.47
N PRO A 167 3.64 12.09 -22.30
CA PRO A 167 3.00 11.51 -21.13
C PRO A 167 1.96 12.45 -20.52
N ALA A 168 0.71 12.01 -20.51
CA ALA A 168 -0.40 12.67 -19.83
C ALA A 168 -0.78 11.91 -18.55
N ILE A 169 -1.41 12.61 -17.61
CA ILE A 169 -1.93 11.98 -16.38
C ILE A 169 -2.99 10.90 -16.69
N ASN A 170 -3.66 10.99 -17.84
CA ASN A 170 -4.62 9.98 -18.27
C ASN A 170 -3.92 8.68 -18.69
N ASP A 171 -2.64 8.72 -19.06
CA ASP A 171 -1.85 7.53 -19.42
C ASP A 171 -1.57 6.64 -18.20
N ILE A 172 -1.55 7.21 -17.00
CA ILE A 172 -1.48 6.43 -15.75
C ILE A 172 -2.86 5.94 -15.29
N GLY A 173 -3.93 6.25 -16.05
CA GLY A 173 -5.32 5.88 -15.78
C GLY A 173 -6.05 6.78 -14.80
N ALA A 174 -5.60 8.02 -14.61
CA ALA A 174 -6.35 9.02 -13.86
C ALA A 174 -7.55 9.53 -14.67
N PRO A 175 -8.75 9.65 -14.08
CA PRO A 175 -9.89 10.29 -14.73
C PRO A 175 -9.72 11.81 -14.78
N GLU A 176 -10.46 12.52 -15.64
CA GLU A 176 -10.33 13.98 -15.80
C GLU A 176 -10.54 14.75 -14.48
N ASN A 177 -11.47 14.29 -13.65
CA ASN A 177 -11.80 14.88 -12.35
C ASN A 177 -10.91 14.38 -11.21
N TRP A 178 -9.78 13.71 -11.49
CA TRP A 178 -8.95 13.10 -10.45
C TRP A 178 -8.57 14.08 -9.32
N ARG A 179 -8.32 15.36 -9.65
CA ARG A 179 -7.93 16.40 -8.68
C ARG A 179 -9.01 16.71 -7.65
N THR A 180 -10.28 16.43 -7.95
CA THR A 180 -11.41 16.68 -7.05
C THR A 180 -11.75 15.47 -6.18
N HIS A 181 -10.99 14.38 -6.28
CA HIS A 181 -11.24 13.23 -5.41
C HIS A 181 -10.90 13.61 -3.96
N ALA A 182 -11.74 13.15 -3.03
CA ALA A 182 -11.69 13.53 -1.61
C ALA A 182 -10.30 13.36 -0.98
N ILE A 183 -9.56 12.32 -1.37
CA ILE A 183 -8.24 12.05 -0.80
C ILE A 183 -7.19 13.11 -1.16
N TRP A 184 -7.33 13.75 -2.33
CA TRP A 184 -6.41 14.78 -2.80
C TRP A 184 -6.85 16.18 -2.35
N GLU A 185 -8.17 16.44 -2.29
CA GLU A 185 -8.70 17.69 -1.74
C GLU A 185 -8.38 17.88 -0.25
N ALA A 186 -8.34 16.80 0.53
CA ALA A 186 -7.95 16.89 1.93
C ALA A 186 -6.51 17.41 2.09
N GLN A 187 -5.63 17.10 1.14
CA GLN A 187 -4.22 17.50 1.16
C GLN A 187 -4.01 18.93 0.61
N THR A 188 -4.76 19.34 -0.42
CA THR A 188 -4.66 20.72 -0.98
C THR A 188 -4.90 21.80 0.07
N LYS A 189 -5.87 21.59 0.97
CA LYS A 189 -6.21 22.52 2.06
C LYS A 189 -5.13 22.60 3.14
N HIS A 190 -4.30 21.57 3.28
CA HIS A 190 -3.24 21.53 4.28
C HIS A 190 -1.93 22.08 3.72
N THR A 191 -1.56 21.77 2.47
CA THR A 191 -0.41 22.39 1.80
C THR A 191 -0.57 23.92 1.76
N ARG A 192 -1.79 24.41 1.49
CA ARG A 192 -2.15 25.83 1.58
C ARG A 192 -2.09 26.43 2.99
N ARG A 193 -2.02 25.62 4.05
CA ARG A 193 -1.80 26.12 5.41
C ARG A 193 -0.34 26.08 5.81
N LEU A 194 0.48 25.24 5.17
CA LEU A 194 1.91 25.13 5.42
C LEU A 194 2.72 26.19 4.64
N ASP A 195 2.28 26.55 3.43
CA ASP A 195 2.84 27.68 2.67
C ASP A 195 2.48 29.05 3.31
N GLU A 196 1.26 29.20 3.85
CA GLU A 196 0.81 30.37 4.62
C GLU A 196 1.54 30.52 5.98
N ASN A 197 2.02 29.42 6.56
CA ASN A 197 2.77 29.40 7.84
C ASN A 197 4.28 29.15 7.70
N GLY A 198 4.79 29.07 6.47
CA GLY A 198 6.22 29.21 6.14
C GLY A 198 7.21 28.24 6.79
N ARG A 199 6.97 26.92 6.79
CA ARG A 199 8.03 25.94 7.12
C ARG A 199 8.00 24.71 6.22
N VAL A 200 9.16 24.45 5.60
CA VAL A 200 9.52 23.26 4.79
C VAL A 200 9.88 22.10 5.70
#